data_AF-A0AB74VQ62-F1
#
_entry.id   AF-A0AB74VQ62-F1
#
_cell.length_a   1.000
_cell.length_b   1.000
_cell.length_c   1.000
_cell.angle_alpha   90.00
_cell.angle_beta   90.00
_cell.angle_gamma   90.00
#
_symmetry.space_group_name_H-M   'P 1'
#
loop_
_entity.id
_entity.type
_entity.pdbx_description
1 polymer ?
#
loop_
_entity_poly.entity_id
_entity_poly.type
_entity_poly.pdbx_seq_one_letter_code
_entity_poly.pdbx_strand_id
1 'polypeptide(L)'
;MLSAIRKLTEDIEYNIDPKFKDEAVKNISILHEGDDGFIAIAAKKDKEYVQYHYKVDDLTYNIGKAISLDANIYMTPNSFFMPRRKIENIRKLNALYIDIDYYNIENLKTYDHERILAILENDYFGQDVPEPSFVIYTGRGLAVYWLIEPVPIKVLPLWNSIQKFFVDKLKDMGADSKSIDGARIMRLAGSINDKTGLRSKLYMYDENLVYTLRDIQNDYLPQLTPYINNPAHKGRGRKAKVVNFYTLYSLHYARLNDILKLQEIRDGYCRNNDGVLTEEGQREFMCFLYRYWYCCYCNDPVQALENALEFNQGFRKPLVNNEVEKITMQAEKAYEKWLLDSPNGVYKRGGYNYKNETLIEKLNITDDEMKLMTTIINPSEKLRRKLLKEREARRNEDGLTKREQQKRDTIKAVQELKERGLSQSSVSKELGKGIATVKRYWNI
;
A
#
# COMPACT_ATOMS: atom_id res chain seq x y z
N MET A 1 21.75 14.96 20.76
CA MET A 1 21.24 13.73 21.42
C MET A 1 20.22 13.00 20.54
N LEU A 2 19.22 13.69 19.98
CA LEU A 2 18.20 13.07 19.11
C LEU A 2 18.78 12.47 17.81
N SER A 3 19.94 12.92 17.35
CA SER A 3 20.65 12.37 16.18
C SER A 3 20.98 10.88 16.30
N ALA A 4 20.96 10.31 17.50
CA ALA A 4 21.10 8.87 17.72
C ALA A 4 20.06 8.03 16.96
N ILE A 5 18.89 8.61 16.64
CA ILE A 5 17.87 8.03 15.77
C ILE A 5 18.40 7.68 14.36
N ARG A 6 19.48 8.31 13.90
CA ARG A 6 20.10 8.00 12.59
C ARG A 6 21.10 6.84 12.64
N LYS A 7 21.41 6.35 13.84
CA LYS A 7 22.47 5.38 14.10
C LYS A 7 21.94 4.13 14.80
N LEU A 8 20.69 3.75 14.56
CA LEU A 8 20.11 2.54 15.18
C LEU A 8 20.72 1.26 14.62
N THR A 9 21.57 1.28 13.60
CA THR A 9 22.28 0.07 13.12
C THR A 9 23.64 -0.16 13.81
N GLU A 10 24.04 0.72 14.73
CA GLU A 10 25.30 0.61 15.48
C GLU A 10 25.06 -0.08 16.83
N ASP A 11 25.89 -1.07 17.19
CA ASP A 11 25.88 -1.70 18.51
C ASP A 11 26.33 -0.68 19.57
N ILE A 12 25.37 -0.18 20.33
CA ILE A 12 25.60 0.78 21.43
C ILE A 12 24.78 0.31 22.63
N GLU A 13 25.42 0.21 23.80
CA GLU A 13 24.74 -0.09 25.05
C GLU A 13 23.68 0.97 25.37
N TYR A 14 22.50 0.51 25.79
CA TYR A 14 21.43 1.35 26.30
C TYR A 14 20.87 0.74 27.58
N ASN A 15 20.50 1.60 28.53
CA ASN A 15 19.91 1.19 29.79
C ASN A 15 18.40 1.37 29.73
N ILE A 16 17.69 0.34 29.26
CA ILE A 16 16.23 0.28 29.25
C ILE A 16 15.78 -1.04 29.89
N ASP A 17 14.71 -0.98 30.69
CA ASP A 17 14.08 -2.20 31.19
C ASP A 17 13.63 -3.05 29.98
N PRO A 18 14.05 -4.34 29.90
CA PRO A 18 13.72 -5.22 28.79
C PRO A 18 12.24 -5.24 28.43
N LYS A 19 11.34 -5.11 29.41
CA LYS A 19 9.89 -5.12 29.16
C LYS A 19 9.43 -4.02 28.20
N PHE A 20 10.03 -2.82 28.28
CA PHE A 20 9.67 -1.70 27.41
C PHE A 20 10.23 -1.87 26.01
N LYS A 21 11.40 -2.52 25.89
CA LYS A 21 11.94 -2.91 24.60
C LYS A 21 11.05 -3.95 23.94
N ASP A 22 10.65 -4.98 24.67
CA ASP A 22 9.79 -6.04 24.15
C ASP A 22 8.44 -5.50 23.70
N GLU A 23 7.87 -4.55 24.44
CA GLU A 23 6.63 -3.87 24.07
C GLU A 23 6.78 -3.03 22.79
N ALA A 24 7.90 -2.31 22.64
CA ALA A 24 8.21 -1.55 21.42
C ALA A 24 8.43 -2.48 20.21
N VAL A 25 9.18 -3.56 20.39
CA VAL A 25 9.40 -4.59 19.36
C VAL A 25 8.06 -5.20 18.95
N LYS A 26 7.23 -5.61 19.92
CA LYS A 26 5.89 -6.14 19.67
C LYS A 26 5.06 -5.16 18.83
N ASN A 27 5.01 -3.88 19.21
CA ASN A 27 4.27 -2.87 18.46
C ASN A 27 4.79 -2.70 17.02
N ILE A 28 6.10 -2.76 16.78
CA ILE A 28 6.68 -2.72 15.43
C ILE A 28 6.26 -3.95 14.63
N SER A 29 6.46 -5.15 15.20
CA SER A 29 6.16 -6.41 14.52
C SER A 29 4.70 -6.51 14.11
N ILE A 30 3.76 -6.18 15.00
CA ILE A 30 2.33 -6.21 14.70
C ILE A 30 1.95 -5.35 13.47
N LEU A 31 2.64 -4.23 13.27
CA LEU A 31 2.34 -3.31 12.16
C LEU A 31 3.15 -3.61 10.88
N HIS A 32 4.31 -4.23 10.99
CA HIS A 32 5.31 -4.28 9.91
C HIS A 32 5.95 -5.65 9.69
N GLU A 33 5.41 -6.72 10.30
CA GLU A 33 5.91 -8.08 10.07
C GLU A 33 5.89 -8.42 8.58
N GLY A 34 7.04 -8.87 8.06
CA GLY A 34 7.21 -9.20 6.65
C GLY A 34 7.12 -8.00 5.69
N ASP A 35 7.18 -6.76 6.19
CA ASP A 35 7.15 -5.58 5.33
C ASP A 35 8.49 -5.38 4.58
N ASP A 36 8.39 -5.16 3.26
CA ASP A 36 9.52 -4.89 2.37
C ASP A 36 9.79 -3.38 2.22
N GLY A 37 8.98 -2.53 2.84
CA GLY A 37 9.11 -1.07 2.84
C GLY A 37 10.10 -0.51 3.85
N PHE A 38 10.12 0.81 3.96
CA PHE A 38 10.83 1.59 4.96
C PHE A 38 9.85 2.11 6.01
N ILE A 39 10.23 2.11 7.27
CA ILE A 39 9.45 2.61 8.40
C ILE A 39 10.12 3.89 8.89
N ALA A 40 9.37 4.99 9.01
CA ALA A 40 9.93 6.21 9.57
C ALA A 40 9.84 6.17 11.10
N ILE A 41 10.96 6.45 11.77
CA ILE A 41 11.04 6.67 13.21
C ILE A 41 11.48 8.11 13.47
N ALA A 42 10.88 8.74 14.47
CA ALA A 42 11.15 10.12 14.82
C ALA A 42 11.32 10.30 16.32
N ALA A 43 12.27 11.17 16.69
CA ALA A 43 12.45 11.67 18.04
C ALA A 43 12.16 13.16 18.08
N LYS A 44 11.40 13.58 19.10
CA LYS A 44 11.09 14.98 19.34
C LYS A 44 11.33 15.34 20.80
N LYS A 45 12.09 16.41 21.01
CA LYS A 45 12.25 17.06 22.31
C LYS A 45 12.24 18.57 22.11
N ASP A 46 11.43 19.28 22.87
CA ASP A 46 11.24 20.73 22.73
C ASP A 46 10.92 21.13 21.27
N LYS A 47 11.81 21.92 20.65
CA LYS A 47 11.71 22.36 19.26
C LYS A 47 12.52 21.47 18.30
N GLU A 48 13.34 20.57 18.81
CA GLU A 48 14.13 19.66 17.98
C GLU A 48 13.30 18.47 17.52
N TYR A 49 13.40 18.16 16.23
CA TYR A 49 12.75 17.03 15.61
C TYR A 49 13.72 16.35 14.66
N VAL A 50 13.99 15.07 14.88
CA VAL A 50 14.85 14.24 14.03
C VAL A 50 14.08 13.01 13.60
N GLN A 51 14.09 12.75 12.29
CA GLN A 51 13.46 11.61 11.66
C GLN A 51 14.50 10.83 10.85
N TYR A 52 14.33 9.51 10.82
CA TYR A 52 15.07 8.61 9.93
C TYR A 52 14.19 7.43 9.51
N HIS A 53 14.67 6.61 8.58
CA HIS A 53 13.92 5.45 8.08
C HIS A 53 14.77 4.18 8.13
N TYR A 54 14.14 3.06 8.47
CA TYR A 54 14.78 1.75 8.58
C TYR A 54 13.93 0.66 7.93
N LYS A 55 14.56 -0.47 7.60
CA LYS A 55 13.83 -1.73 7.42
C LYS A 55 13.36 -2.27 8.77
N VAL A 56 12.38 -3.16 8.76
CA VAL A 56 11.78 -3.71 9.99
C VAL A 56 12.81 -4.43 10.87
N ASP A 57 13.70 -5.22 10.28
CA ASP A 57 14.73 -5.97 11.00
C ASP A 57 15.74 -5.03 11.67
N ASP A 58 16.22 -4.02 10.94
CA ASP A 58 17.14 -3.01 11.48
C ASP A 58 16.50 -2.21 12.63
N LEU A 59 15.22 -1.87 12.46
CA LEU A 59 14.49 -1.07 13.45
C LEU A 59 14.26 -1.85 14.75
N THR A 60 13.83 -3.11 14.65
CA THR A 60 13.52 -3.95 15.82
C THR A 60 14.76 -4.32 16.62
N TYR A 61 15.89 -4.61 15.93
CA TYR A 61 17.15 -5.00 16.57
C TYR A 61 17.60 -3.99 17.65
N ASN A 62 17.50 -2.70 17.35
CA ASN A 62 18.06 -1.62 18.18
C ASN A 62 17.04 -0.57 18.62
N ILE A 63 15.74 -0.91 18.63
CA ILE A 63 14.70 0.02 19.07
C ILE A 63 14.90 0.50 20.52
N GLY A 64 15.52 -0.34 21.36
CA GLY A 64 15.91 -0.02 22.73
C GLY A 64 16.71 1.29 22.84
N LYS A 65 17.60 1.54 21.88
CA LYS A 65 18.38 2.79 21.81
C LYS A 65 17.49 3.99 21.58
N ALA A 66 16.50 3.90 20.68
CA ALA A 66 15.57 4.98 20.43
C ALA A 66 14.71 5.28 21.67
N ILE A 67 14.13 4.27 22.31
CA ILE A 67 13.26 4.45 23.49
C ILE A 67 14.02 4.75 24.81
N SER A 68 15.35 4.62 24.80
CA SER A 68 16.23 5.07 25.89
C SER A 68 16.50 6.57 25.85
N LEU A 69 16.23 7.23 24.72
CA LEU A 69 16.36 8.68 24.61
C LEU A 69 15.32 9.34 25.51
N ASP A 70 15.75 10.37 26.23
CA ASP A 70 14.84 11.24 26.97
C ASP A 70 14.11 12.20 26.01
N ALA A 71 13.26 11.64 25.15
CA ALA A 71 12.52 12.32 24.09
C ALA A 71 11.26 11.54 23.73
N ASN A 72 10.29 12.21 23.11
CA ASN A 72 9.15 11.50 22.53
C ASN A 72 9.60 10.71 21.32
N ILE A 73 9.26 9.42 21.27
CA ILE A 73 9.56 8.53 20.16
C ILE A 73 8.28 8.15 19.43
N TYR A 74 8.34 8.22 18.10
CA TYR A 74 7.21 8.01 17.23
C TYR A 74 7.61 7.14 16.02
N MET A 75 6.66 6.40 15.47
CA MET A 75 6.80 5.49 14.33
C MET A 75 5.64 5.67 13.35
N THR A 76 5.88 5.47 12.06
CA THR A 76 4.78 5.39 11.07
C THR A 76 4.07 4.04 11.17
N PRO A 77 2.72 4.02 11.24
CA PRO A 77 1.96 2.76 11.15
C PRO A 77 2.05 2.13 9.76
N ASN A 78 2.23 2.96 8.73
CA ASN A 78 2.34 2.54 7.33
C ASN A 78 3.80 2.58 6.87
N SER A 79 4.13 1.84 5.82
CA SER A 79 5.49 1.74 5.26
C SER A 79 5.66 2.52 3.96
N PHE A 80 6.90 2.76 3.53
CA PHE A 80 7.25 3.57 2.37
C PHE A 80 8.17 2.84 1.38
N PHE A 81 8.05 3.13 0.08
CA PHE A 81 8.88 2.52 -0.98
C PHE A 81 10.34 2.97 -0.89
N MET A 82 10.55 4.20 -0.42
CA MET A 82 11.85 4.84 -0.26
C MET A 82 11.89 5.57 1.09
N PRO A 83 13.07 5.93 1.63
CA PRO A 83 13.22 6.53 2.96
C PRO A 83 12.79 8.02 2.99
N ARG A 84 11.56 8.29 2.57
CA ARG A 84 10.93 9.61 2.48
C ARG A 84 9.46 9.51 2.85
N ARG A 85 9.12 9.99 4.04
CA ARG A 85 7.75 10.07 4.56
C ARG A 85 6.92 11.14 3.84
N LYS A 86 6.39 10.79 2.67
CA LYS A 86 5.36 11.52 1.91
C LYS A 86 4.23 10.55 1.58
N ILE A 87 3.00 11.05 1.45
CA ILE A 87 1.84 10.21 1.14
C ILE A 87 2.07 9.43 -0.16
N GLU A 88 2.64 10.03 -1.21
CA GLU A 88 2.92 9.36 -2.49
C GLU A 88 3.86 8.15 -2.40
N ASN A 89 4.67 8.10 -1.34
CA ASN A 89 5.71 7.11 -1.15
C ASN A 89 5.21 5.93 -0.33
N ILE A 90 3.96 5.93 0.12
CA ILE A 90 3.39 4.82 0.89
C ILE A 90 3.49 3.53 0.07
N ARG A 91 4.21 2.55 0.62
CA ARG A 91 4.38 1.19 0.11
C ARG A 91 3.15 0.36 0.41
N LYS A 92 2.79 0.28 1.68
CA LYS A 92 1.61 -0.41 2.20
C LYS A 92 0.94 0.43 3.28
N LEU A 93 -0.38 0.44 3.25
CA LEU A 93 -1.22 0.82 4.37
C LEU A 93 -1.44 -0.44 5.19
N ASN A 94 -0.94 -0.46 6.43
CA ASN A 94 -0.93 -1.66 7.29
C ASN A 94 -2.02 -1.60 8.37
N ALA A 95 -2.51 -0.41 8.70
CA ALA A 95 -3.57 -0.23 9.69
C ALA A 95 -4.44 1.00 9.39
N LEU A 96 -5.64 1.01 9.95
CA LEU A 96 -6.40 2.22 10.28
C LEU A 96 -6.05 2.62 11.71
N TYR A 97 -6.07 3.92 12.01
CA TYR A 97 -5.76 4.44 13.33
C TYR A 97 -6.43 5.77 13.64
N ILE A 98 -6.87 5.95 14.87
CA ILE A 98 -7.45 7.20 15.39
C ILE A 98 -6.72 7.61 16.65
N ASP A 99 -6.33 8.89 16.74
CA ASP A 99 -5.78 9.49 17.96
C ASP A 99 -6.92 10.14 18.73
N ILE A 100 -7.08 9.77 20.00
CA ILE A 100 -8.16 10.18 20.90
C ILE A 100 -7.55 11.03 22.01
N ASP A 101 -7.73 12.34 21.86
CA ASP A 101 -7.28 13.35 22.81
C ASP A 101 -8.40 13.72 23.81
N TYR A 102 -8.94 12.71 24.50
CA TYR A 102 -10.06 12.88 25.45
C TYR A 102 -9.79 13.93 26.54
N TYR A 103 -8.51 14.18 26.87
CA TYR A 103 -8.10 15.20 27.85
C TYR A 103 -8.39 16.64 27.41
N ASN A 104 -8.70 16.87 26.13
CA ASN A 104 -9.15 18.16 25.63
C ASN A 104 -10.66 18.38 25.85
N ILE A 105 -11.39 17.34 26.26
CA ILE A 105 -12.84 17.37 26.50
C ILE A 105 -13.11 17.55 27.99
N GLU A 106 -13.87 18.59 28.34
CA GLU A 106 -14.05 19.03 29.73
C GLU A 106 -14.63 17.96 30.66
N ASN A 107 -15.60 17.18 30.19
CA ASN A 107 -16.24 16.10 30.95
C ASN A 107 -15.43 14.79 30.96
N LEU A 108 -14.41 14.65 30.11
CA LEU A 108 -13.60 13.43 30.00
C LEU A 108 -12.20 13.59 30.61
N LYS A 109 -11.67 14.83 30.69
CA LYS A 109 -10.31 15.11 31.20
C LYS A 109 -10.04 14.66 32.64
N THR A 110 -11.09 14.43 33.43
CA THR A 110 -10.99 13.95 34.83
C THR A 110 -10.94 12.44 34.95
N TYR A 111 -11.23 11.70 33.88
CA TYR A 111 -11.15 10.25 33.87
C TYR A 111 -9.74 9.79 33.52
N ASP A 112 -9.34 8.67 34.10
CA ASP A 112 -8.11 7.98 33.68
C ASP A 112 -8.32 7.25 32.35
N HIS A 113 -7.21 6.80 31.74
CA HIS A 113 -7.25 6.15 30.44
C HIS A 113 -7.98 4.80 30.47
N GLU A 114 -8.00 4.10 31.60
CA GLU A 114 -8.68 2.79 31.72
C GLU A 114 -10.19 2.97 31.70
N ARG A 115 -10.70 3.99 32.39
CA ARG A 115 -12.12 4.35 32.33
C ARG A 115 -12.54 4.82 30.94
N ILE A 116 -11.70 5.60 30.26
CA ILE A 116 -11.98 6.01 28.86
C ILE A 116 -11.98 4.80 27.94
N LEU A 117 -11.03 3.87 28.10
CA LEU A 117 -10.98 2.64 27.33
C LEU A 117 -12.25 1.79 27.54
N ALA A 118 -12.70 1.63 28.79
CA ALA A 118 -13.93 0.91 29.10
C ALA A 118 -15.19 1.55 28.46
N ILE A 119 -15.26 2.88 28.39
CA ILE A 119 -16.36 3.57 27.69
C ILE A 119 -16.31 3.23 26.19
N LEU A 120 -15.13 3.31 25.57
CA LEU A 120 -14.96 2.96 24.15
C LEU A 120 -15.35 1.51 23.85
N GLU A 121 -14.95 0.57 24.71
CA GLU A 121 -15.29 -0.86 24.60
C GLU A 121 -16.80 -1.12 24.70
N ASN A 122 -17.48 -0.47 25.64
CA ASN A 122 -18.90 -0.73 25.89
C ASN A 122 -19.83 -0.01 24.90
N ASP A 123 -19.45 1.19 24.46
CA ASP A 123 -20.38 2.08 23.76
C ASP A 123 -20.07 2.23 22.26
N TYR A 124 -18.82 1.98 21.83
CA TYR A 124 -18.39 2.27 20.45
C TYR A 124 -17.85 1.05 19.71
N PHE A 125 -16.96 0.28 20.33
CA PHE A 125 -16.28 -0.85 19.69
C PHE A 125 -17.24 -2.02 19.44
N GLY A 126 -17.12 -2.64 18.27
CA GLY A 126 -18.04 -3.70 17.80
C GLY A 126 -19.44 -3.20 17.43
N GLN A 127 -19.69 -1.90 17.54
CA GLN A 127 -20.99 -1.26 17.28
C GLN A 127 -20.87 -0.19 16.19
N ASP A 128 -20.40 1.01 16.56
CA ASP A 128 -20.25 2.14 15.63
C ASP A 128 -18.97 2.05 14.80
N VAL A 129 -17.95 1.40 15.36
CA VAL A 129 -16.69 1.06 14.71
C VAL A 129 -16.35 -0.40 15.04
N PRO A 130 -15.53 -1.09 14.23
CA PRO A 130 -15.10 -2.45 14.55
C PRO A 130 -14.37 -2.51 15.88
N GLU A 131 -14.28 -3.71 16.45
CA GLU A 131 -13.37 -3.95 17.56
C GLU A 131 -11.92 -3.64 17.13
N PRO A 132 -11.13 -2.89 17.92
CA PRO A 132 -9.76 -2.60 17.55
C PRO A 132 -8.87 -3.83 17.72
N SER A 133 -7.83 -3.94 16.92
CA SER A 133 -6.80 -4.98 17.10
C SER A 133 -5.95 -4.68 18.34
N PHE A 134 -5.61 -3.39 18.54
CA PHE A 134 -4.91 -2.94 19.74
C PHE A 134 -5.11 -1.43 19.98
N VAL A 135 -4.81 -1.01 21.21
CA VAL A 135 -4.82 0.39 21.64
C VAL A 135 -3.49 0.73 22.31
N ILE A 136 -2.97 1.93 22.06
CA ILE A 136 -1.80 2.47 22.76
C ILE A 136 -2.25 3.63 23.63
N TYR A 137 -2.08 3.50 24.96
CA TYR A 137 -2.08 4.66 25.82
C TYR A 137 -0.81 5.48 25.57
N THR A 138 -0.97 6.74 25.17
CA THR A 138 0.14 7.58 24.73
C THR A 138 0.84 8.33 25.86
N GLY A 139 0.48 8.04 27.12
CA GLY A 139 0.89 8.82 28.30
C GLY A 139 0.00 10.03 28.58
N ARG A 140 -1.02 10.28 27.74
CA ARG A 140 -2.02 11.34 27.94
C ARG A 140 -3.36 11.06 27.24
N GLY A 141 -3.33 10.52 26.02
CA GLY A 141 -4.50 10.13 25.23
C GLY A 141 -4.45 8.64 24.85
N LEU A 142 -5.28 8.23 23.90
CA LEU A 142 -5.30 6.87 23.36
C LEU A 142 -5.11 6.91 21.84
N ALA A 143 -4.27 6.04 21.30
CA ALA A 143 -4.21 5.77 19.87
C ALA A 143 -4.81 4.39 19.60
N VAL A 144 -5.94 4.35 18.91
CA VAL A 144 -6.70 3.12 18.60
C VAL A 144 -6.32 2.64 17.21
N TYR A 145 -6.07 1.33 17.05
CA TYR A 145 -5.64 0.74 15.79
C TYR A 145 -6.52 -0.43 15.36
N TRP A 146 -6.80 -0.49 14.06
CA TRP A 146 -7.38 -1.65 13.39
C TRP A 146 -6.38 -2.13 12.35
N LEU A 147 -5.81 -3.30 12.55
CA LEU A 147 -4.95 -3.95 11.56
C LEU A 147 -5.76 -4.30 10.33
N ILE A 148 -5.14 -4.12 9.17
CA ILE A 148 -5.74 -4.50 7.90
C ILE A 148 -4.79 -5.39 7.12
N GLU A 149 -5.34 -6.21 6.23
CA GLU A 149 -4.54 -6.84 5.19
C GLU A 149 -3.75 -5.74 4.45
N PRO A 150 -2.41 -5.82 4.37
CA PRO A 150 -1.62 -4.73 3.81
C PRO A 150 -2.04 -4.39 2.38
N VAL A 151 -2.48 -3.15 2.14
CA VAL A 151 -2.93 -2.69 0.82
C VAL A 151 -2.00 -1.63 0.23
N PRO A 152 -1.83 -1.58 -1.09
CA PRO A 152 -1.04 -0.52 -1.72
C PRO A 152 -1.76 0.82 -1.65
N ILE A 153 -1.01 1.91 -1.80
CA ILE A 153 -1.50 3.31 -1.84
C ILE A 153 -2.67 3.57 -2.79
N LYS A 154 -2.88 2.74 -3.82
CA LYS A 154 -4.05 2.84 -4.73
C LYS A 154 -5.40 2.78 -3.99
N VAL A 155 -5.43 2.18 -2.80
CA VAL A 155 -6.64 2.04 -1.97
C VAL A 155 -6.80 3.20 -0.97
N LEU A 156 -5.87 4.17 -0.97
CA LEU A 156 -5.89 5.33 -0.07
C LEU A 156 -7.22 6.10 -0.05
N PRO A 157 -7.97 6.30 -1.15
CA PRO A 157 -9.28 6.96 -1.07
C PRO A 157 -10.30 6.21 -0.20
N LEU A 158 -10.34 4.88 -0.29
CA LEU A 158 -11.21 4.05 0.56
C LEU A 158 -10.74 4.08 2.01
N TRP A 159 -9.43 3.90 2.22
CA TRP A 159 -8.81 3.99 3.54
C TRP A 159 -9.11 5.32 4.23
N ASN A 160 -8.93 6.45 3.52
CA ASN A 160 -9.26 7.80 4.03
C ASN A 160 -10.75 7.95 4.34
N SER A 161 -11.62 7.33 3.55
CA SER A 161 -13.08 7.41 3.78
C SER A 161 -13.46 6.67 5.06
N ILE A 162 -12.84 5.51 5.31
CA ILE A 162 -13.05 4.74 6.54
C ILE A 162 -12.47 5.49 7.75
N GLN A 163 -11.23 6.03 7.67
CA GLN A 163 -10.64 6.86 8.71
C GLN A 163 -11.56 8.03 9.09
N LYS A 164 -12.08 8.77 8.11
CA LYS A 164 -12.98 9.91 8.34
C LYS A 164 -14.27 9.46 9.02
N PHE A 165 -14.82 8.33 8.62
CA PHE A 165 -16.00 7.75 9.24
C PHE A 165 -15.72 7.40 10.71
N PHE A 166 -14.59 6.78 11.02
CA PHE A 166 -14.21 6.45 12.40
C PHE A 166 -13.97 7.71 13.25
N VAL A 167 -13.32 8.74 12.70
CA VAL A 167 -13.19 10.05 13.38
C VAL A 167 -14.55 10.61 13.72
N ASP A 168 -15.50 10.60 12.78
CA ASP A 168 -16.83 11.15 13.00
C ASP A 168 -17.56 10.41 14.12
N LYS A 169 -17.48 9.07 14.13
CA LYS A 169 -18.05 8.22 15.18
C LYS A 169 -17.42 8.44 16.55
N LEU A 170 -16.11 8.67 16.61
CA LEU A 170 -15.37 8.81 17.87
C LEU A 170 -15.11 10.27 18.26
N LYS A 171 -15.77 11.22 17.58
CA LYS A 171 -15.54 12.66 17.77
C LYS A 171 -15.84 13.12 19.20
N ASP A 172 -16.91 12.60 19.78
CA ASP A 172 -17.35 12.95 21.14
C ASP A 172 -16.41 12.39 22.22
N MET A 173 -15.55 11.45 21.86
CA MET A 173 -14.48 10.92 22.72
C MET A 173 -13.14 11.67 22.53
N GLY A 174 -13.06 12.58 21.56
CA GLY A 174 -11.88 13.40 21.31
C GLY A 174 -11.03 12.96 20.13
N ALA A 175 -11.61 12.24 19.16
CA ALA A 175 -10.91 11.88 17.94
C ALA A 175 -10.37 13.11 17.17
N ASP A 176 -9.06 13.15 16.91
CA ASP A 176 -8.42 14.23 16.17
C ASP A 176 -8.57 14.05 14.65
N SER A 177 -9.43 14.84 14.03
CA SER A 177 -9.58 14.87 12.57
C SER A 177 -8.32 15.24 11.79
N LYS A 178 -7.28 15.81 12.44
CA LYS A 178 -5.99 16.14 11.82
C LYS A 178 -4.99 15.00 11.87
N SER A 179 -5.30 13.88 12.52
CA SER A 179 -4.37 12.75 12.72
C SER A 179 -4.52 11.60 11.72
N ILE A 180 -5.34 11.76 10.68
CA ILE A 180 -5.75 10.66 9.79
C ILE A 180 -5.09 10.63 8.42
N ASP A 181 -3.94 11.29 8.24
CA ASP A 181 -3.20 11.23 6.97
C ASP A 181 -2.40 9.93 6.85
N GLY A 182 -2.32 9.32 5.67
CA GLY A 182 -1.66 8.02 5.49
C GLY A 182 -0.16 7.99 5.80
N ALA A 183 0.50 9.14 5.92
CA ALA A 183 1.91 9.27 6.27
C ALA A 183 2.13 9.71 7.72
N ARG A 184 1.10 9.58 8.58
CA ARG A 184 1.13 9.96 9.99
C ARG A 184 2.21 9.19 10.74
N ILE A 185 2.78 9.85 11.75
CA ILE A 185 3.63 9.22 12.74
C ILE A 185 2.89 9.22 14.07
N MET A 186 2.87 8.06 14.73
CA MET A 186 2.17 7.80 15.97
C MET A 186 3.16 7.43 17.08
N ARG A 187 2.77 7.58 18.34
CA ARG A 187 3.68 7.31 19.46
C ARG A 187 3.99 5.81 19.56
N LEU A 188 5.26 5.50 19.77
CA LEU A 188 5.74 4.12 19.91
C LEU A 188 5.46 3.58 21.32
N ALA A 189 4.91 2.36 21.43
CA ALA A 189 4.71 1.70 22.72
C ALA A 189 6.03 1.56 23.52
N GLY A 190 5.94 1.55 24.86
CA GLY A 190 7.11 1.52 25.74
C GLY A 190 7.93 2.82 25.81
N SER A 191 7.75 3.78 24.88
CA SER A 191 8.46 5.07 24.89
C SER A 191 7.88 6.06 25.91
N ILE A 192 8.72 6.99 26.39
CA ILE A 192 8.30 8.02 27.34
C ILE A 192 7.53 9.17 26.65
N ASN A 193 6.53 9.70 27.33
CA ASN A 193 5.90 10.97 27.01
C ASN A 193 6.61 12.07 27.80
N ASP A 194 7.30 12.97 27.10
CA ASP A 194 8.12 14.02 27.75
C ASP A 194 7.29 14.99 28.60
N LYS A 195 6.01 15.19 28.29
CA LYS A 195 5.13 16.11 29.03
C LYS A 195 4.64 15.53 30.35
N THR A 196 4.42 14.22 30.41
CA THR A 196 3.82 13.56 31.59
C THR A 196 4.79 12.67 32.35
N GLY A 197 5.94 12.33 31.75
CA GLY A 197 6.91 11.38 32.30
C GLY A 197 6.44 9.92 32.28
N LEU A 198 5.20 9.67 31.84
CA LEU A 198 4.62 8.33 31.75
C LEU A 198 5.11 7.61 30.50
N ARG A 199 5.23 6.28 30.58
CA ARG A 199 5.51 5.44 29.41
C ARG A 199 4.22 5.04 28.71
N SER A 200 4.31 4.97 27.40
CA SER A 200 3.22 4.52 26.53
C SER A 200 2.99 3.03 26.77
N LYS A 201 1.72 2.62 26.83
CA LYS A 201 1.32 1.24 27.15
C LYS A 201 0.45 0.65 26.04
N LEU A 202 0.81 -0.53 25.56
CA LEU A 202 0.09 -1.33 24.57
C LEU A 202 -0.96 -2.22 25.26
N TYR A 203 -2.21 -2.03 24.85
CA TYR A 203 -3.34 -2.89 25.18
C TYR A 203 -3.68 -3.71 23.93
N MET A 204 -3.26 -4.97 23.92
CA MET A 204 -3.54 -5.91 22.83
C MET A 204 -4.89 -6.57 23.07
N TYR A 205 -5.78 -6.52 22.06
CA TYR A 205 -7.05 -7.23 22.09
C TYR A 205 -6.87 -8.61 21.45
N ASP A 206 -6.47 -8.63 20.18
CA ASP A 206 -6.12 -9.85 19.45
C ASP A 206 -5.16 -9.51 18.29
N GLU A 207 -4.03 -10.22 18.25
CA GLU A 207 -3.00 -10.08 17.22
C GLU A 207 -3.42 -10.65 15.87
N ASN A 208 -4.43 -11.53 15.85
CA ASN A 208 -4.99 -12.13 14.64
C ASN A 208 -6.22 -11.37 14.12
N LEU A 209 -6.69 -10.35 14.85
CA LEU A 209 -7.83 -9.54 14.43
C LEU A 209 -7.40 -8.56 13.34
N VAL A 210 -7.35 -9.06 12.11
CA VAL A 210 -6.96 -8.35 10.89
C VAL A 210 -8.16 -8.25 9.96
N TYR A 211 -8.44 -7.04 9.48
CA TYR A 211 -9.60 -6.77 8.63
C TYR A 211 -9.22 -6.61 7.16
N THR A 212 -10.14 -6.88 6.25
CA THR A 212 -10.05 -6.26 4.92
C THR A 212 -10.77 -4.91 4.95
N LEU A 213 -10.26 -3.91 4.20
CA LEU A 213 -10.97 -2.63 4.05
C LEU A 213 -12.36 -2.81 3.44
N ARG A 214 -12.59 -3.93 2.72
CA ARG A 214 -13.87 -4.21 2.10
C ARG A 214 -14.91 -4.67 3.12
N ASP A 215 -14.51 -5.48 4.09
CA ASP A 215 -15.41 -5.93 5.16
C ASP A 215 -15.82 -4.74 6.03
N ILE A 216 -14.85 -3.91 6.45
CA ILE A 216 -15.15 -2.67 7.18
C ILE A 216 -16.10 -1.77 6.37
N GLN A 217 -15.86 -1.62 5.06
CA GLN A 217 -16.74 -0.84 4.20
C GLN A 217 -18.16 -1.40 4.15
N ASN A 218 -18.33 -2.71 4.03
CA ASN A 218 -19.65 -3.33 3.89
C ASN A 218 -20.43 -3.29 5.21
N ASP A 219 -19.73 -3.46 6.32
CA ASP A 219 -20.35 -3.67 7.64
C ASP A 219 -20.62 -2.36 8.37
N TYR A 220 -19.77 -1.35 8.20
CA TYR A 220 -19.83 -0.09 8.99
C TYR A 220 -20.15 1.15 8.17
N LEU A 221 -19.70 1.22 6.90
CA LEU A 221 -19.96 2.42 6.10
C LEU A 221 -21.38 2.38 5.51
N PRO A 222 -22.05 3.53 5.40
CA PRO A 222 -23.35 3.60 4.74
C PRO A 222 -23.22 3.13 3.29
N GLN A 223 -24.19 2.34 2.82
CA GLN A 223 -24.21 1.92 1.41
C GLN A 223 -24.21 3.16 0.52
N LEU A 224 -23.14 3.32 -0.25
CA LEU A 224 -23.09 4.31 -1.32
C LEU A 224 -24.22 3.96 -2.29
N THR A 225 -25.35 4.67 -2.21
CA THR A 225 -26.38 4.55 -3.22
C THR A 225 -25.71 4.82 -4.56
N PRO A 226 -25.80 3.92 -5.56
CA PRO A 226 -25.39 4.28 -6.89
C PRO A 226 -26.17 5.54 -7.25
N TYR A 227 -25.46 6.58 -7.67
CA TYR A 227 -26.04 7.81 -8.20
C TYR A 227 -27.33 7.47 -8.94
N ILE A 228 -28.47 7.95 -8.43
CA ILE A 228 -29.80 7.55 -8.92
C ILE A 228 -29.84 7.92 -10.40
N ASN A 229 -29.68 6.91 -11.26
CA ASN A 229 -30.09 7.03 -12.65
C ASN A 229 -31.59 7.32 -12.63
N ASN A 230 -31.97 8.43 -13.25
CA ASN A 230 -33.33 8.87 -13.56
C ASN A 230 -34.41 7.79 -13.33
N PRO A 231 -35.38 7.99 -12.41
CA PRO A 231 -36.38 6.99 -12.04
C PRO A 231 -37.28 6.48 -13.19
N ALA A 232 -37.19 7.06 -14.38
CA ALA A 232 -37.96 6.67 -15.55
C ALA A 232 -37.46 5.43 -16.33
N HIS A 233 -36.31 4.83 -16.00
CA HIS A 233 -35.76 3.71 -16.79
C HIS A 233 -35.31 2.50 -15.95
N LYS A 234 -36.25 1.66 -15.53
CA LYS A 234 -35.94 0.33 -14.95
C LYS A 234 -35.77 -0.70 -16.07
N GLY A 235 -34.59 -0.73 -16.69
CA GLY A 235 -34.16 -1.88 -17.50
C GLY A 235 -33.91 -3.10 -16.61
N ARG A 236 -34.27 -4.30 -17.08
CA ARG A 236 -33.99 -5.58 -16.39
C ARG A 236 -32.53 -5.64 -15.94
N GLY A 237 -32.35 -5.96 -14.66
CA GLY A 237 -31.11 -5.81 -13.90
C GLY A 237 -29.89 -6.42 -14.59
N ARG A 238 -28.98 -5.53 -15.01
CA ARG A 238 -27.58 -5.90 -15.20
C ARG A 238 -26.98 -6.02 -13.80
N LYS A 239 -26.33 -7.16 -13.47
CA LYS A 239 -25.53 -7.28 -12.24
C LYS A 239 -24.69 -6.01 -12.09
N ALA A 240 -24.71 -5.40 -10.90
CA ALA A 240 -23.95 -4.19 -10.61
C ALA A 240 -22.53 -4.40 -11.15
N LYS A 241 -22.16 -3.62 -12.17
CA LYS A 241 -20.86 -3.71 -12.78
C LYS A 241 -19.91 -3.23 -11.69
N VAL A 242 -19.08 -4.12 -11.16
CA VAL A 242 -17.97 -3.72 -10.29
C VAL A 242 -17.20 -2.66 -11.07
N VAL A 243 -17.34 -1.42 -10.65
CA VAL A 243 -16.68 -0.30 -11.32
C VAL A 243 -15.24 -0.43 -10.87
N ASN A 244 -14.39 -1.03 -11.70
CA ASN A 244 -12.96 -1.01 -11.44
C ASN A 244 -12.56 0.45 -11.23
N PHE A 245 -12.05 0.78 -10.05
CA PHE A 245 -11.51 2.10 -9.68
C PHE A 245 -10.21 2.42 -10.45
N TYR A 246 -10.18 2.20 -11.77
CA TYR A 246 -9.18 2.80 -12.63
C TYR A 246 -9.53 4.28 -12.81
N THR A 247 -9.47 5.05 -11.73
CA THR A 247 -9.55 6.51 -11.81
C THR A 247 -8.37 7.04 -12.62
N LEU A 248 -8.49 8.20 -13.24
CA LEU A 248 -7.36 8.85 -13.92
C LEU A 248 -6.13 8.95 -13.01
N TYR A 249 -6.35 9.18 -11.71
CA TYR A 249 -5.32 9.13 -10.67
C TYR A 249 -4.54 7.80 -10.65
N SER A 250 -5.22 6.66 -10.74
CA SER A 250 -4.57 5.35 -10.78
C SER A 250 -3.70 5.15 -12.03
N LEU A 251 -4.10 5.74 -13.16
CA LEU A 251 -3.33 5.71 -14.41
C LEU A 251 -2.10 6.60 -14.31
N HIS A 252 -2.23 7.84 -13.84
CA HIS A 252 -1.12 8.76 -13.68
C HIS A 252 -0.08 8.23 -12.69
N TYR A 253 -0.53 7.66 -11.57
CA TYR A 253 0.36 7.00 -10.61
C TYR A 253 1.12 5.82 -11.23
N ALA A 254 0.41 4.95 -11.97
CA ALA A 254 1.08 3.83 -12.63
C ALA A 254 2.09 4.28 -13.69
N ARG A 255 1.79 5.38 -14.39
CA ARG A 255 2.70 6.00 -15.37
C ARG A 255 3.93 6.66 -14.72
N LEU A 256 3.79 7.26 -13.53
CA LEU A 256 4.92 7.75 -12.74
C LEU A 256 5.88 6.61 -12.39
N ASN A 257 5.34 5.52 -11.85
CA ASN A 257 6.13 4.34 -11.50
C ASN A 257 6.80 3.72 -12.73
N ASP A 258 6.15 3.74 -13.89
CA ASP A 258 6.72 3.28 -15.14
C ASP A 258 7.93 4.12 -15.58
N ILE A 259 7.90 5.44 -15.39
CA ILE A 259 9.03 6.33 -15.71
C ILE A 259 10.18 6.17 -14.71
N LEU A 260 9.87 6.02 -13.41
CA LEU A 260 10.87 5.68 -12.40
C LEU A 260 11.55 4.35 -12.71
N LYS A 261 10.75 3.31 -13.00
CA LYS A 261 11.26 2.00 -13.39
C LYS A 261 12.10 2.08 -14.66
N LEU A 262 11.70 2.91 -15.64
CA LEU A 262 12.48 3.09 -16.86
C LEU A 262 13.85 3.72 -16.60
N GLN A 263 13.94 4.72 -15.72
CA GLN A 263 15.22 5.31 -15.30
C GLN A 263 16.08 4.29 -14.55
N GLU A 264 15.47 3.49 -13.66
CA GLU A 264 16.13 2.43 -12.89
C GLU A 264 16.72 1.35 -13.80
N ILE A 265 15.92 0.76 -14.70
CA ILE A 265 16.38 -0.35 -15.58
C ILE A 265 17.39 0.10 -16.63
N ARG A 266 17.46 1.41 -16.90
CA ARG A 266 18.49 2.01 -17.77
C ARG A 266 19.68 2.54 -16.99
N ASP A 267 19.72 2.37 -15.66
CA ASP A 267 20.80 2.85 -14.80
C ASP A 267 21.14 4.34 -15.04
N GLY A 268 20.08 5.13 -15.18
CA GLY A 268 20.15 6.58 -15.43
C GLY A 268 20.48 6.98 -16.88
N TYR A 269 20.66 6.05 -17.82
CA TYR A 269 20.83 6.36 -19.24
C TYR A 269 19.49 6.64 -19.95
N CYS A 270 19.55 7.46 -20.98
CA CYS A 270 18.49 7.70 -21.98
C CYS A 270 18.71 6.81 -23.21
N ARG A 271 17.79 6.86 -24.18
CA ARG A 271 18.00 6.33 -25.54
C ARG A 271 17.90 7.44 -26.58
N ASN A 272 18.66 7.31 -27.66
CA ASN A 272 18.47 8.14 -28.85
C ASN A 272 17.41 7.55 -29.79
N ASN A 273 17.20 8.19 -30.95
CA ASN A 273 16.23 7.72 -31.95
C ASN A 273 16.61 6.36 -32.57
N ASP A 274 17.90 6.01 -32.57
CA ASP A 274 18.40 4.72 -33.06
C ASP A 274 18.30 3.61 -32.00
N GLY A 275 17.79 3.93 -30.80
CA GLY A 275 17.63 2.99 -29.70
C GLY A 275 18.92 2.71 -28.92
N VAL A 276 19.99 3.46 -29.16
CA VAL A 276 21.27 3.33 -28.45
C VAL A 276 21.21 4.09 -27.13
N LEU A 277 21.80 3.52 -26.06
CA LEU A 277 21.88 4.18 -24.77
C LEU A 277 22.81 5.40 -24.83
N THR A 278 22.33 6.53 -24.31
CA THR A 278 23.04 7.82 -24.30
C THR A 278 22.84 8.50 -22.94
N GLU A 279 23.77 9.36 -22.53
CA GLU A 279 23.62 10.10 -21.25
C GLU A 279 22.60 11.24 -21.34
N GLU A 280 22.19 11.59 -22.56
CA GLU A 280 21.36 12.77 -22.86
C GLU A 280 20.23 12.44 -23.86
N GLY A 281 19.26 13.36 -23.96
CA GLY A 281 18.26 13.42 -25.03
C GLY A 281 16.81 13.17 -24.60
N GLN A 282 16.57 12.30 -23.62
CA GLN A 282 15.21 11.97 -23.15
C GLN A 282 14.91 12.47 -21.73
N ARG A 283 15.92 12.86 -20.96
CA ARG A 283 15.79 13.33 -19.56
C ARG A 283 14.82 14.50 -19.43
N GLU A 284 14.85 15.44 -20.38
CA GLU A 284 13.96 16.59 -20.46
C GLU A 284 12.49 16.14 -20.54
N PHE A 285 12.20 15.20 -21.44
CA PHE A 285 10.86 14.69 -21.65
C PHE A 285 10.41 13.80 -20.50
N MET A 286 11.29 12.97 -19.94
CA MET A 286 11.00 12.14 -18.77
C MET A 286 10.70 12.99 -17.54
N CYS A 287 11.48 14.05 -17.27
CA CYS A 287 11.21 15.02 -16.20
C CYS A 287 9.87 15.74 -16.41
N PHE A 288 9.55 16.12 -17.65
CA PHE A 288 8.27 16.72 -18.00
C PHE A 288 7.10 15.76 -17.72
N LEU A 289 7.19 14.50 -18.17
CA LEU A 289 6.17 13.49 -17.93
C LEU A 289 5.99 13.22 -16.43
N TYR A 290 7.11 13.15 -15.70
CA TYR A 290 7.12 12.99 -14.25
C TYR A 290 6.40 14.15 -13.55
N ARG A 291 6.82 15.40 -13.77
CA ARG A 291 6.14 16.58 -13.18
C ARG A 291 4.67 16.61 -13.53
N TYR A 292 4.31 16.39 -14.80
CA TYR A 292 2.93 16.45 -15.27
C TYR A 292 2.03 15.40 -14.64
N TRP A 293 2.44 14.13 -14.65
CA TRP A 293 1.64 13.07 -14.04
C TRP A 293 1.61 13.16 -12.53
N TYR A 294 2.66 13.70 -11.92
CA TYR A 294 2.68 13.99 -10.49
C TYR A 294 1.65 15.07 -10.15
N CYS A 295 1.58 16.18 -10.90
CA CYS A 295 0.51 17.18 -10.72
C CYS A 295 -0.88 16.53 -10.83
N CYS A 296 -1.09 15.70 -11.86
CA CYS A 296 -2.36 14.99 -12.06
C CYS A 296 -2.70 14.00 -10.94
N TYR A 297 -1.68 13.47 -10.25
CA TYR A 297 -1.84 12.49 -9.17
C TYR A 297 -2.07 13.14 -7.80
N CYS A 298 -1.24 14.11 -7.42
CA CYS A 298 -1.25 14.70 -6.07
C CYS A 298 -2.01 16.02 -5.96
N ASN A 299 -2.33 16.70 -7.07
CA ASN A 299 -2.87 18.07 -7.05
C ASN A 299 -1.98 19.05 -6.28
N ASP A 300 -0.67 18.90 -6.40
CA ASP A 300 0.33 19.76 -5.77
C ASP A 300 1.45 20.10 -6.77
N PRO A 301 1.35 21.22 -7.50
CA PRO A 301 2.36 21.64 -8.48
C PRO A 301 3.73 21.94 -7.86
N VAL A 302 3.76 22.48 -6.64
CA VAL A 302 5.01 22.81 -5.93
C VAL A 302 5.77 21.53 -5.63
N GLN A 303 5.07 20.55 -5.05
CA GLN A 303 5.64 19.24 -4.76
C GLN A 303 6.00 18.47 -6.04
N ALA A 304 5.25 18.64 -7.12
CA ALA A 304 5.57 18.06 -8.42
C ALA A 304 6.91 18.55 -8.97
N LEU A 305 7.20 19.85 -8.83
CA LEU A 305 8.48 20.42 -9.22
C LEU A 305 9.61 19.86 -8.35
N GLU A 306 9.45 19.86 -7.03
CA GLU A 306 10.46 19.32 -6.11
C GLU A 306 10.82 17.87 -6.44
N ASN A 307 9.80 17.03 -6.69
CA ASN A 307 10.03 15.63 -7.02
C ASN A 307 10.58 15.44 -8.43
N ALA A 308 10.25 16.31 -9.39
CA ALA A 308 10.89 16.29 -10.71
C ALA A 308 12.38 16.67 -10.65
N LEU A 309 12.74 17.61 -9.77
CA LEU A 309 14.14 17.98 -9.51
C LEU A 309 14.91 16.82 -8.88
N GLU A 310 14.29 16.08 -7.96
CA GLU A 310 14.86 14.87 -7.40
C GLU A 310 14.99 13.76 -8.45
N PHE A 311 13.92 13.48 -9.18
CA PHE A 311 13.90 12.48 -10.25
C PHE A 311 15.02 12.74 -11.26
N ASN A 312 15.28 14.00 -11.59
CA ASN A 312 16.38 14.40 -12.47
C ASN A 312 17.77 13.97 -11.95
N GLN A 313 17.97 13.86 -10.63
CA GLN A 313 19.25 13.40 -10.06
C GLN A 313 19.53 11.91 -10.33
N GLY A 314 18.52 11.13 -10.72
CA GLY A 314 18.68 9.73 -11.09
C GLY A 314 19.28 9.49 -12.48
N PHE A 315 19.51 10.54 -13.29
CA PHE A 315 20.16 10.40 -14.59
C PHE A 315 21.69 10.40 -14.46
N ARG A 316 22.38 9.75 -15.41
CA ARG A 316 23.85 9.78 -15.50
C ARG A 316 24.40 11.19 -15.67
N LYS A 317 23.68 12.02 -16.43
CA LYS A 317 23.96 13.44 -16.60
C LYS A 317 22.72 14.28 -16.31
N PRO A 318 22.46 14.59 -15.03
CA PRO A 318 21.31 15.40 -14.62
C PRO A 318 21.33 16.79 -15.27
N LEU A 319 20.15 17.32 -15.56
CA LEU A 319 19.99 18.72 -15.95
C LEU A 319 20.24 19.64 -14.75
N VAL A 320 20.58 20.90 -15.01
CA VAL A 320 20.66 21.89 -13.93
C VAL A 320 19.24 22.19 -13.42
N ASN A 321 19.05 22.42 -12.11
CA ASN A 321 17.72 22.63 -11.51
C ASN A 321 16.89 23.71 -12.21
N ASN A 322 17.49 24.86 -12.54
CA ASN A 322 16.82 25.94 -13.27
C ASN A 322 16.37 25.53 -14.68
N GLU A 323 17.07 24.59 -15.30
CA GLU A 323 16.70 24.05 -16.61
C GLU A 323 15.50 23.12 -16.49
N VAL A 324 15.51 22.20 -15.51
CA VAL A 324 14.35 21.32 -15.21
C VAL A 324 13.10 22.15 -14.96
N GLU A 325 13.19 23.19 -14.14
CA GLU A 325 12.05 24.06 -13.83
C GLU A 325 11.46 24.69 -15.10
N LYS A 326 12.31 25.24 -15.97
CA LYS A 326 11.90 25.91 -17.22
C LYS A 326 11.30 24.96 -18.24
N ILE A 327 11.98 23.85 -18.54
CA ILE A 327 11.53 22.91 -19.57
C ILE A 327 10.24 22.18 -19.16
N THR A 328 10.04 21.98 -17.85
CA THR A 328 8.87 21.27 -17.33
C THR A 328 7.73 22.21 -16.92
N MET A 329 7.89 23.54 -17.01
CA MET A 329 6.84 24.52 -16.65
C MET A 329 5.51 24.28 -17.38
N GLN A 330 5.55 23.74 -18.61
CA GLN A 330 4.33 23.40 -19.36
C GLN A 330 3.51 22.27 -18.72
N ALA A 331 4.12 21.48 -17.82
CA ALA A 331 3.42 20.44 -17.08
C ALA A 331 2.32 21.07 -16.19
N GLU A 332 2.62 22.16 -15.50
CA GLU A 332 1.65 22.83 -14.62
C GLU A 332 0.54 23.49 -15.42
N LYS A 333 0.88 24.19 -16.51
CA LYS A 333 -0.12 24.78 -17.42
C LYS A 333 -1.05 23.74 -18.02
N ALA A 334 -0.51 22.58 -18.37
CA ALA A 334 -1.33 21.47 -18.86
C ALA A 334 -2.17 20.81 -17.77
N TYR A 335 -1.67 20.81 -16.53
CA TYR A 335 -2.39 20.35 -15.37
C TYR A 335 -3.57 21.27 -15.03
N GLU A 336 -3.40 22.60 -15.08
CA GLU A 336 -4.50 23.56 -14.91
C GLU A 336 -5.60 23.35 -15.96
N LYS A 337 -5.22 23.15 -17.23
CA LYS A 337 -6.18 22.79 -18.29
C LYS A 337 -6.88 21.45 -18.03
N TRP A 338 -6.16 20.49 -17.43
CA TRP A 338 -6.72 19.20 -17.05
C TRP A 338 -7.72 19.34 -15.89
N LEU A 339 -7.47 20.21 -14.92
CA LEU A 339 -8.40 20.51 -13.81
C LEU A 339 -9.71 21.15 -14.29
N LEU A 340 -9.63 22.09 -15.24
CA LEU A 340 -10.80 22.79 -15.79
C LEU A 340 -11.75 21.87 -16.57
N ASP A 341 -11.27 20.73 -17.03
CA ASP A 341 -12.00 19.83 -17.92
C ASP A 341 -12.82 18.73 -17.19
N SER A 342 -13.11 18.89 -15.90
CA SER A 342 -13.96 17.91 -15.21
C SER A 342 -14.83 18.46 -14.08
N PRO A 343 -16.04 18.99 -14.41
CA PRO A 343 -17.11 19.10 -13.42
C PRO A 343 -18.03 17.88 -13.36
N ASN A 344 -18.25 17.09 -14.43
CA ASN A 344 -19.38 16.14 -14.50
C ASN A 344 -19.15 14.81 -15.24
N GLY A 345 -17.92 14.27 -15.28
CA GLY A 345 -17.69 12.89 -15.72
C GLY A 345 -17.88 12.59 -17.22
N VAL A 346 -17.99 13.62 -18.08
CA VAL A 346 -17.96 13.48 -19.55
C VAL A 346 -16.71 14.18 -20.10
N TYR A 347 -15.73 13.37 -20.51
CA TYR A 347 -14.39 13.75 -20.95
C TYR A 347 -14.36 14.66 -22.20
N LYS A 348 -13.83 15.89 -22.08
CA LYS A 348 -13.38 16.72 -23.21
C LYS A 348 -11.90 17.15 -23.04
N ARG A 349 -11.06 16.13 -22.84
CA ARG A 349 -9.64 16.13 -22.46
C ARG A 349 -8.85 17.44 -22.64
N GLY A 350 -8.83 18.28 -21.61
CA GLY A 350 -7.76 19.24 -21.35
C GLY A 350 -6.44 18.55 -20.97
N GLY A 351 -5.31 19.20 -21.21
CA GLY A 351 -3.97 18.69 -20.85
C GLY A 351 -3.36 17.64 -21.81
N TYR A 352 -2.29 16.96 -21.38
CA TYR A 352 -1.53 16.00 -22.20
C TYR A 352 -1.97 14.55 -21.99
N ASN A 353 -2.65 13.99 -22.99
CA ASN A 353 -3.23 12.65 -22.92
C ASN A 353 -2.46 11.68 -23.83
N TYR A 354 -1.21 11.39 -23.49
CA TYR A 354 -0.35 10.51 -24.30
C TYR A 354 -0.94 9.11 -24.44
N LYS A 355 -0.96 8.60 -25.68
CA LYS A 355 -1.18 7.19 -25.95
C LYS A 355 0.07 6.39 -25.60
N ASN A 356 -0.09 5.10 -25.31
CA ASN A 356 1.05 4.23 -25.01
C ASN A 356 2.02 4.16 -26.18
N GLU A 357 1.49 4.06 -27.40
CA GLU A 357 2.28 4.01 -28.64
C GLU A 357 3.21 5.22 -28.75
N THR A 358 2.69 6.42 -28.45
CA THR A 358 3.47 7.66 -28.49
C THR A 358 4.56 7.70 -27.42
N LEU A 359 4.30 7.18 -26.22
CA LEU A 359 5.30 7.13 -25.14
C LEU A 359 6.41 6.14 -25.49
N ILE A 360 6.04 4.96 -25.98
CA ILE A 360 6.98 3.92 -26.41
C ILE A 360 7.89 4.44 -27.51
N GLU A 361 7.33 5.12 -28.51
CA GLU A 361 8.09 5.71 -29.61
C GLU A 361 9.04 6.80 -29.11
N LYS A 362 8.53 7.80 -28.36
CA LYS A 362 9.35 8.93 -27.89
C LYS A 362 10.45 8.55 -26.91
N LEU A 363 10.20 7.53 -26.07
CA LEU A 363 11.16 7.04 -25.08
C LEU A 363 11.97 5.85 -25.59
N ASN A 364 11.75 5.41 -26.84
CA ASN A 364 12.37 4.25 -27.47
C ASN A 364 12.36 3.02 -26.55
N ILE A 365 11.19 2.68 -26.01
CA ILE A 365 11.04 1.61 -25.01
C ILE A 365 11.07 0.26 -25.70
N THR A 366 11.94 -0.64 -25.22
CA THR A 366 12.10 -1.97 -25.82
C THR A 366 11.04 -2.97 -25.33
N ASP A 367 10.87 -4.07 -26.06
CA ASP A 367 9.97 -5.16 -25.63
C ASP A 367 10.37 -5.77 -24.29
N ASP A 368 11.66 -5.83 -23.98
CA ASP A 368 12.14 -6.33 -22.70
C ASP A 368 11.89 -5.34 -21.56
N GLU A 369 12.09 -4.05 -21.80
CA GLU A 369 11.74 -2.99 -20.83
C GLU A 369 10.23 -3.03 -20.54
N MET A 370 9.37 -3.16 -21.56
CA MET A 370 7.90 -3.23 -21.39
C MET A 370 7.44 -4.42 -20.53
N LYS A 371 8.17 -5.54 -20.49
CA LYS A 371 7.85 -6.67 -19.60
C LYS A 371 7.94 -6.29 -18.12
N LEU A 372 8.75 -5.29 -17.78
CA LEU A 372 8.97 -4.80 -16.41
C LEU A 372 8.06 -3.63 -16.03
N MET A 373 7.31 -3.07 -17.00
CA MET A 373 6.44 -1.91 -16.81
C MET A 373 5.00 -2.31 -16.42
N THR A 374 4.22 -1.36 -15.92
CA THR A 374 2.84 -1.55 -15.45
C THR A 374 1.83 -1.24 -16.56
N THR A 375 1.94 -0.05 -17.17
CA THR A 375 0.92 0.52 -18.07
C THR A 375 1.44 0.92 -19.43
N ILE A 376 2.67 1.41 -19.56
CA ILE A 376 3.27 1.79 -20.85
C ILE A 376 3.74 0.51 -21.56
N ILE A 377 2.80 -0.21 -22.14
CA ILE A 377 3.02 -1.47 -22.86
C ILE A 377 2.31 -1.47 -24.20
N ASN A 378 2.87 -2.20 -25.16
CA ASN A 378 2.28 -2.41 -26.48
C ASN A 378 1.16 -3.50 -26.45
N PRO A 379 0.36 -3.62 -27.52
CA PRO A 379 -0.69 -4.65 -27.59
C PRO A 379 -0.17 -6.08 -27.47
N SER A 380 1.04 -6.37 -27.97
CA SER A 380 1.67 -7.68 -27.92
C SER A 380 1.97 -8.13 -26.49
N GLU A 381 2.58 -7.26 -25.67
CA GLU A 381 2.87 -7.52 -24.27
C GLU A 381 1.59 -7.66 -23.44
N LYS A 382 0.58 -6.81 -23.72
CA LYS A 382 -0.74 -6.93 -23.10
C LYS A 382 -1.38 -8.29 -23.37
N LEU A 383 -1.29 -8.77 -24.61
CA LEU A 383 -1.78 -10.10 -24.99
C LEU A 383 -0.99 -11.20 -24.29
N ARG A 384 0.36 -11.09 -24.24
CA ARG A 384 1.22 -12.05 -23.54
C ARG A 384 0.81 -12.21 -22.07
N ARG A 385 0.65 -11.10 -21.34
CA ARG A 385 0.21 -11.11 -19.93
C ARG A 385 -1.16 -11.77 -19.74
N LYS A 386 -2.11 -11.46 -20.63
CA LYS A 386 -3.44 -12.08 -20.62
C LYS A 386 -3.33 -13.60 -20.80
N LEU A 387 -2.56 -14.05 -21.78
CA LEU A 387 -2.38 -15.48 -22.06
C LEU A 387 -1.68 -16.21 -20.90
N LEU A 388 -0.70 -15.58 -20.23
CA LEU A 388 -0.06 -16.14 -19.05
C LEU A 388 -1.06 -16.31 -17.90
N LYS A 389 -1.80 -15.25 -17.58
CA LYS A 389 -2.85 -15.31 -16.55
C LYS A 389 -3.90 -16.37 -16.85
N GLU A 390 -4.32 -16.51 -18.10
CA GLU A 390 -5.24 -17.57 -18.52
C GLU A 390 -4.64 -18.97 -18.46
N ARG A 391 -3.32 -19.14 -18.64
CA ARG A 391 -2.64 -20.43 -18.48
C ARG A 391 -2.52 -20.80 -17.00
N GLU A 392 -2.15 -19.85 -16.16
CA GLU A 392 -2.08 -20.03 -14.70
C GLU A 392 -3.44 -20.35 -14.11
N ALA A 393 -4.49 -19.63 -14.51
CA ALA A 393 -5.86 -19.90 -14.05
C ALA A 393 -6.41 -21.27 -14.46
N ARG A 394 -5.78 -21.98 -15.43
CA ARG A 394 -6.15 -23.34 -15.82
C ARG A 394 -5.45 -24.41 -14.97
N ARG A 395 -4.42 -24.04 -14.20
CA ARG A 395 -3.63 -24.93 -13.37
C ARG A 395 -4.16 -24.91 -11.93
N ASN A 396 -4.09 -26.05 -11.26
CA ASN A 396 -4.37 -26.16 -9.82
C ASN A 396 -3.10 -25.82 -9.00
N GLU A 397 -3.18 -25.99 -7.67
CA GLU A 397 -2.08 -25.76 -6.73
C GLU A 397 -0.81 -26.56 -7.08
N ASP A 398 -0.97 -27.77 -7.64
CA ASP A 398 0.13 -28.62 -8.12
C ASP A 398 0.69 -28.19 -9.49
N GLY A 399 0.21 -27.09 -10.06
CA GLY A 399 0.60 -26.63 -11.39
C GLY A 399 0.02 -27.48 -12.54
N LEU A 400 -0.92 -28.39 -12.27
CA LEU A 400 -1.51 -29.30 -13.24
C LEU A 400 -2.81 -28.74 -13.82
N THR A 401 -3.01 -28.91 -15.12
CA THR A 401 -4.31 -28.65 -15.73
C THR A 401 -5.35 -29.66 -15.25
N LYS A 402 -6.65 -29.33 -15.32
CA LYS A 402 -7.74 -30.26 -14.97
C LYS A 402 -7.61 -31.64 -15.62
N ARG A 403 -7.14 -31.70 -16.88
CA ARG A 403 -6.94 -32.96 -17.61
C ARG A 403 -5.73 -33.75 -17.10
N GLU A 404 -4.65 -33.07 -16.76
CA GLU A 404 -3.45 -33.69 -16.18
C GLU A 404 -3.74 -34.23 -14.78
N GLN A 405 -4.46 -33.46 -13.96
CA GLN A 405 -4.93 -33.92 -12.65
C GLN A 405 -5.81 -35.16 -12.80
N GLN A 406 -6.84 -35.11 -13.65
CA GLN A 406 -7.70 -36.27 -13.92
C GLN A 406 -6.93 -37.50 -14.40
N LYS A 407 -5.90 -37.31 -15.23
CA LYS A 407 -5.03 -38.41 -15.67
C LYS A 407 -4.27 -39.00 -14.48
N ARG A 408 -3.69 -38.15 -13.62
CA ARG A 408 -2.95 -38.56 -12.41
C ARG A 408 -3.86 -39.32 -11.44
N ASP A 409 -5.07 -38.80 -11.18
CA ASP A 409 -6.07 -39.42 -10.33
C ASP A 409 -6.51 -40.78 -10.90
N THR A 410 -6.70 -40.86 -12.23
CA THR A 410 -7.08 -42.12 -12.89
C THR A 410 -5.95 -43.15 -12.81
N ILE A 411 -4.69 -42.76 -13.01
CA ILE A 411 -3.54 -43.67 -12.86
C ILE A 411 -3.48 -44.20 -11.43
N LYS A 412 -3.57 -43.31 -10.43
CA LYS A 412 -3.55 -43.68 -9.02
C LYS A 412 -4.67 -44.67 -8.68
N ALA A 413 -5.91 -44.37 -9.07
CA ALA A 413 -7.05 -45.24 -8.83
C ALA A 413 -6.93 -46.62 -9.54
N VAL A 414 -6.36 -46.66 -10.75
CA VAL A 414 -6.10 -47.93 -11.45
C VAL A 414 -5.05 -48.75 -10.72
N GLN A 415 -3.96 -48.14 -10.24
CA GLN A 415 -2.90 -48.84 -9.50
C GLN A 415 -3.40 -49.35 -8.14
N GLU A 416 -4.13 -48.53 -7.37
CA GLU A 416 -4.71 -48.94 -6.09
C GLU A 416 -5.66 -50.15 -6.24
N LEU A 417 -6.52 -50.15 -7.27
CA LEU A 417 -7.42 -51.28 -7.51
C LEU A 417 -6.68 -52.53 -8.05
N LYS A 418 -5.60 -52.34 -8.80
CA LYS A 418 -4.72 -53.44 -9.23
C LYS A 418 -4.02 -54.07 -8.03
N GLU A 419 -3.49 -53.28 -7.11
CA GLU A 419 -2.86 -53.74 -5.86
C GLU A 419 -3.84 -54.49 -4.97
N ARG A 420 -5.11 -54.10 -4.97
CA ARG A 420 -6.21 -54.83 -4.32
C ARG A 420 -6.60 -56.15 -5.03
N GLY A 421 -5.92 -56.51 -6.12
CA GLY A 421 -6.09 -57.78 -6.82
C GLY A 421 -7.26 -57.83 -7.81
N LEU A 422 -7.86 -56.69 -8.16
CA LEU A 422 -8.97 -56.67 -9.12
C LEU A 422 -8.50 -56.95 -10.55
N SER A 423 -9.37 -57.59 -11.35
CA SER A 423 -9.14 -57.77 -12.79
C SER A 423 -9.32 -56.45 -13.56
N GLN A 424 -8.66 -56.30 -14.72
CA GLN A 424 -8.81 -55.13 -15.59
C GLN A 424 -10.27 -54.81 -15.94
N SER A 425 -11.09 -55.85 -16.13
CA SER A 425 -12.52 -55.71 -16.44
C SER A 425 -13.31 -55.17 -15.25
N SER A 426 -13.00 -55.64 -14.03
CA SER A 426 -13.61 -55.15 -12.80
C SER A 426 -13.24 -53.69 -12.53
N VAL A 427 -11.96 -53.33 -12.68
CA VAL A 427 -11.48 -51.95 -12.53
C VAL A 427 -12.14 -51.00 -13.54
N SER A 428 -12.33 -51.45 -14.78
CA SER A 428 -13.02 -50.68 -15.83
C SER A 428 -14.47 -50.35 -15.46
N LYS A 429 -15.20 -51.32 -14.90
CA LYS A 429 -16.59 -51.11 -14.43
C LYS A 429 -16.64 -50.20 -13.20
N GLU A 430 -15.77 -50.42 -12.21
CA GLU A 430 -15.77 -49.66 -10.95
C GLU A 430 -15.41 -48.18 -11.15
N LEU A 431 -14.41 -47.89 -12.00
CA LEU A 431 -14.02 -46.52 -12.32
C LEU A 431 -14.87 -45.85 -13.41
N GLY A 432 -15.80 -46.60 -14.04
CA GLY A 432 -16.58 -46.14 -15.17
C GLY A 432 -15.72 -45.69 -16.36
N LYS A 433 -14.54 -46.30 -16.56
CA LYS A 433 -13.59 -45.96 -17.63
C LYS A 433 -13.53 -47.08 -18.65
N GLY A 434 -13.35 -46.74 -19.93
CA GLY A 434 -13.19 -47.75 -20.98
C GLY A 434 -12.00 -48.67 -20.73
N ILE A 435 -12.13 -49.96 -21.07
CA ILE A 435 -11.11 -50.99 -20.83
C ILE A 435 -9.73 -50.63 -21.42
N ALA A 436 -9.71 -49.91 -22.55
CA ALA A 436 -8.49 -49.43 -23.19
C ALA A 436 -7.71 -48.41 -22.33
N THR A 437 -8.42 -47.56 -21.58
CA THR A 437 -7.80 -46.59 -20.66
C THR A 437 -7.19 -47.31 -19.47
N VAL A 438 -7.90 -48.29 -18.90
CA VAL A 438 -7.39 -49.12 -17.79
C VAL A 438 -6.14 -49.88 -18.21
N LYS A 439 -6.18 -50.56 -19.37
CA LYS A 439 -5.01 -51.27 -19.93
C LYS A 439 -3.81 -50.36 -20.13
N ARG A 440 -4.02 -49.15 -20.65
CA ARG A 440 -2.95 -48.16 -20.87
C ARG A 440 -2.26 -47.76 -19.57
N TYR A 441 -2.98 -47.73 -18.45
CA TYR A 441 -2.45 -47.31 -17.16
C TYR A 441 -2.12 -48.48 -16.22
N TRP A 442 -2.23 -49.73 -16.70
CA TRP A 442 -2.10 -50.93 -15.88
C TRP A 442 -0.65 -51.22 -15.45
N ASN A 443 0.33 -50.95 -16.33
CA ASN A 443 1.75 -51.29 -16.12
C ASN A 443 2.65 -50.06 -16.34
N ILE A 444 2.20 -48.89 -15.88
CA ILE A 444 3.02 -47.65 -15.90
C ILE A 444 4.04 -47.69 -14.79
#